data_AF-A0A844T122-F1
#
_entry.id   AF-A0A844T122-F1
#
_cell.length_a   1.000
_cell.length_b   1.000
_cell.length_c   1.000
_cell.angle_alpha   90.00
_cell.angle_beta   90.00
_cell.angle_gamma   90.00
#
_symmetry.space_group_name_H-M   'P 1'
#
loop_
_entity.id
_entity.type
_entity.pdbx_description
1 polymer ?
#
loop_
_entity_poly.entity_id
_entity_poly.type
_entity_poly.pdbx_seq_one_letter_code
_entity_poly.pdbx_strand_id
1 'polypeptide(L)'
;MQAIEFSEGCSAVRGICLAVLLALASATPSPVSAAPDATSYPTAAVALESLRAKPGVKTSIRSGWTVIEDEAMLSLWSFPPAGHPAYPAAIQRRAVQEGNDVVIRMNVLCEASKAACDALVADFEMLNGRVRKEMQR
;
A
#
# COMPACT_ATOMS: atom_id res chain seq x y z
N MET A 1 -66.86 -18.88 -54.82
CA MET A 1 -65.44 -18.47 -54.93
C MET A 1 -65.19 -17.54 -53.74
N GLN A 2 -64.51 -17.94 -52.65
CA GLN A 2 -63.37 -18.88 -52.47
C GLN A 2 -62.14 -18.47 -53.32
N ALA A 3 -60.90 -18.57 -52.81
CA ALA A 3 -60.38 -19.36 -51.67
C ALA A 3 -59.53 -18.47 -50.67
N ILE A 4 -59.04 -18.83 -49.47
CA ILE A 4 -58.79 -20.11 -48.74
C ILE A 4 -57.53 -20.86 -49.25
N GLU A 5 -56.57 -21.39 -48.47
CA GLU A 5 -56.24 -21.44 -47.01
C GLU A 5 -55.00 -20.53 -46.70
N PHE A 6 -54.58 -20.13 -45.48
CA PHE A 6 -54.86 -20.45 -44.06
C PHE A 6 -53.99 -21.55 -43.40
N SER A 7 -52.79 -21.20 -42.85
CA SER A 7 -52.12 -22.02 -41.81
C SER A 7 -51.19 -21.23 -40.86
N GLU A 8 -51.51 -21.35 -39.56
CA GLU A 8 -50.68 -21.43 -38.33
C GLU A 8 -49.36 -20.62 -38.18
N GLY A 9 -49.09 -19.95 -37.05
CA GLY A 9 -49.89 -19.74 -35.84
C GLY A 9 -49.05 -19.35 -34.61
N CYS A 10 -49.64 -18.61 -33.65
CA CYS A 10 -49.24 -18.40 -32.24
C CYS A 10 -47.75 -18.12 -31.86
N SER A 11 -47.42 -17.13 -31.01
CA SER A 11 -48.26 -16.16 -30.28
C SER A 11 -47.42 -15.00 -29.72
N ALA A 12 -48.14 -13.97 -29.22
CA ALA A 12 -47.83 -13.02 -28.13
C ALA A 12 -46.35 -12.64 -27.77
N VAL A 13 -46.00 -11.37 -27.55
CA VAL A 13 -46.81 -10.13 -27.57
C VAL A 13 -45.95 -8.89 -27.85
N ARG A 14 -46.62 -7.81 -28.27
CA ARG A 14 -46.03 -6.48 -28.57
C ARG A 14 -45.23 -5.89 -27.40
N GLY A 15 -44.08 -5.27 -27.69
CA GLY A 15 -43.40 -4.35 -26.79
C GLY A 15 -42.66 -3.26 -27.56
N ILE A 16 -43.10 -2.00 -27.45
CA ILE A 16 -42.38 -0.85 -28.03
C ILE A 16 -41.33 -0.39 -27.02
N CYS A 17 -40.05 -0.45 -27.39
CA CYS A 17 -38.98 0.31 -26.76
C CYS A 17 -37.89 0.60 -27.80
N LEU A 18 -37.89 1.79 -28.39
CA LEU A 18 -36.76 2.28 -29.18
C LEU A 18 -35.64 2.76 -28.24
N ALA A 19 -35.09 1.81 -27.48
CA ALA A 19 -34.11 2.09 -26.44
C ALA A 19 -32.76 2.44 -27.06
N VAL A 20 -32.45 3.74 -27.12
CA VAL A 20 -31.09 4.23 -27.39
C VAL A 20 -30.22 3.78 -26.23
N LEU A 21 -29.46 2.70 -26.44
CA LEU A 21 -28.50 2.15 -25.48
C LEU A 21 -27.33 3.11 -25.31
N LEU A 22 -27.52 4.11 -24.46
CA LEU A 22 -26.48 5.02 -24.03
C LEU A 22 -25.48 4.23 -23.18
N ALA A 23 -24.38 3.81 -23.80
CA ALA A 23 -23.34 3.03 -23.15
C ALA A 23 -22.58 3.89 -22.13
N LEU A 24 -23.09 3.95 -20.91
CA LEU A 24 -22.38 4.55 -19.79
C LEU A 24 -21.09 3.77 -19.55
N ALA A 25 -19.95 4.36 -19.91
CA ALA A 25 -18.63 3.82 -19.63
C ALA A 25 -18.39 3.84 -18.11
N SER A 26 -18.74 2.75 -17.43
CA SER A 26 -18.50 2.56 -16.01
C SER A 26 -17.00 2.43 -15.76
N ALA A 27 -16.34 3.58 -15.54
CA ALA A 27 -14.98 3.66 -15.05
C ALA A 27 -14.89 2.98 -13.68
N THR A 28 -14.49 1.70 -13.68
CA THR A 28 -14.26 0.94 -12.44
C THR A 28 -13.09 1.56 -11.69
N PRO A 29 -13.28 2.07 -10.46
CA PRO A 29 -12.16 2.58 -9.67
C PRO A 29 -11.23 1.41 -9.33
N SER A 30 -10.01 1.44 -9.85
CA SER A 30 -9.00 0.43 -9.55
C SER A 30 -8.77 0.36 -8.04
N PRO A 31 -8.79 -0.82 -7.40
CA PRO A 31 -8.51 -0.93 -5.98
C PRO A 31 -7.04 -0.55 -5.74
N VAL A 32 -6.82 0.61 -5.12
CA VAL A 32 -5.52 1.03 -4.62
C VAL A 32 -5.15 0.08 -3.48
N SER A 33 -4.40 -0.98 -3.81
CA SER A 33 -3.96 -1.97 -2.83
C SER A 33 -3.11 -1.29 -1.77
N ALA A 34 -3.51 -1.40 -0.50
CA ALA A 34 -2.81 -0.76 0.60
C ALA A 34 -1.40 -1.37 0.74
N ALA A 35 -0.39 -0.58 0.41
CA ALA A 35 1.00 -1.01 0.46
C ALA A 35 1.38 -1.39 1.91
N PRO A 36 1.87 -2.62 2.17
CA PRO A 36 2.04 -3.15 3.53
C PRO A 36 2.99 -2.29 4.37
N ASP A 37 2.78 -2.31 5.68
CA ASP A 37 3.58 -1.59 6.66
C ASP A 37 4.34 -2.53 7.61
N ALA A 38 5.17 -1.97 8.49
CA ALA A 38 5.95 -2.77 9.42
C ALA A 38 5.07 -3.66 10.31
N THR A 39 3.93 -3.14 10.75
CA THR A 39 2.89 -3.83 11.54
C THR A 39 2.10 -4.89 10.76
N SER A 40 2.22 -4.94 9.43
CA SER A 40 1.62 -5.97 8.57
C SER A 40 2.40 -7.29 8.56
N TYR A 41 3.60 -7.32 9.15
CA TYR A 41 4.46 -8.51 9.22
C TYR A 41 4.44 -9.15 10.63
N PRO A 42 4.60 -10.48 10.76
CA PRO A 42 4.56 -11.16 12.05
C PRO A 42 5.82 -10.94 12.90
N THR A 43 6.98 -10.76 12.26
CA THR A 43 8.27 -10.44 12.90
C THR A 43 9.09 -9.52 11.99
N ALA A 44 10.03 -8.77 12.57
CA ALA A 44 10.96 -7.93 11.83
C ALA A 44 11.90 -8.74 10.92
N ALA A 45 12.20 -9.99 11.28
CA ALA A 45 12.95 -10.92 10.43
C ALA A 45 12.16 -11.27 9.15
N VAL A 46 10.87 -11.62 9.28
CA VAL A 46 10.01 -11.92 8.12
C VAL A 46 9.80 -10.68 7.25
N ALA A 47 9.71 -9.48 7.83
CA ALA A 47 9.69 -8.22 7.08
C ALA A 47 10.98 -8.03 6.26
N LEU A 48 12.15 -8.21 6.90
CA LEU A 48 13.46 -8.07 6.27
C LEU A 48 13.67 -9.05 5.11
N GLU A 49 13.28 -10.31 5.28
CA GLU A 49 13.37 -11.34 4.23
C GLU A 49 12.40 -11.08 3.07
N SER A 50 11.15 -10.73 3.39
CA SER A 50 10.13 -10.40 2.37
C SER A 50 10.54 -9.20 1.51
N LEU A 51 11.15 -8.17 2.12
CA LEU A 51 11.63 -7.00 1.41
C LEU A 51 12.88 -7.29 0.59
N ARG A 52 13.82 -8.10 1.08
CA ARG A 52 14.99 -8.54 0.30
C ARG A 52 14.61 -9.38 -0.93
N ALA A 53 13.50 -10.10 -0.87
CA ALA A 53 12.94 -10.84 -2.01
C ALA A 53 12.13 -9.96 -2.99
N LYS A 54 11.79 -8.71 -2.64
CA LYS A 54 10.98 -7.82 -3.48
C LYS A 54 11.81 -7.26 -4.64
N PRO A 55 11.39 -7.40 -5.91
CA PRO A 55 12.09 -6.77 -7.03
C PRO A 55 12.00 -5.25 -6.96
N GLY A 56 13.06 -4.56 -7.38
CA GLY A 56 13.12 -3.10 -7.49
C GLY A 56 13.51 -2.34 -6.21
N VAL A 57 13.69 -3.01 -5.07
CA VAL A 57 14.19 -2.35 -3.84
C VAL A 57 15.72 -2.22 -3.84
N LYS A 58 16.23 -1.20 -3.16
CA LYS A 58 17.66 -0.96 -2.96
C LYS A 58 18.04 -1.27 -1.51
N THR A 59 18.73 -2.39 -1.28
CA THR A 59 19.27 -2.74 0.04
C THR A 59 20.66 -2.12 0.22
N SER A 60 20.91 -1.52 1.38
CA SER A 60 22.24 -1.01 1.76
C SER A 60 22.51 -1.15 3.26
N ILE A 61 23.78 -1.09 3.67
CA ILE A 61 24.16 -1.01 5.08
C ILE A 61 24.58 0.44 5.41
N ARG A 62 24.14 0.95 6.56
CA ARG A 62 24.46 2.29 7.07
C ARG A 62 24.76 2.19 8.57
N SER A 63 26.01 2.39 8.97
CA SER A 63 26.46 2.29 10.38
C SER A 63 26.01 0.99 11.09
N GLY A 64 26.06 -0.14 10.37
CA GLY A 64 25.60 -1.45 10.84
C GLY A 64 24.10 -1.74 10.68
N TRP A 65 23.25 -0.73 10.48
CA TRP A 65 21.83 -0.91 10.18
C TRP A 65 21.65 -1.43 8.76
N THR A 66 20.73 -2.38 8.56
CA THR A 66 20.22 -2.66 7.20
C THR A 66 19.16 -1.63 6.86
N VAL A 67 19.28 -1.01 5.70
CA VAL A 67 18.34 -0.03 5.16
C VAL A 67 17.85 -0.53 3.81
N ILE A 68 16.53 -0.56 3.61
CA ILE A 68 15.92 -0.96 2.34
C ILE A 68 15.04 0.17 1.84
N GLU A 69 15.36 0.68 0.66
CA GLU A 69 14.64 1.73 -0.04
C GLU A 69 13.73 1.12 -1.11
N ASP A 70 12.45 1.50 -1.08
CA ASP A 70 11.38 0.99 -1.91
C ASP A 70 10.70 2.17 -2.60
N GLU A 71 11.33 2.66 -3.66
CA GLU A 71 10.95 3.88 -4.40
C GLU A 71 9.51 3.79 -4.94
N ALA A 72 9.10 2.61 -5.40
CA ALA A 72 7.75 2.33 -5.90
C ALA A 72 6.65 2.47 -4.83
N MET A 73 7.00 2.44 -3.54
CA MET A 73 6.09 2.66 -2.42
C MET A 73 6.45 3.91 -1.59
N LEU A 74 7.37 4.76 -2.11
CA LEU A 74 7.96 5.92 -1.44
C LEU A 74 8.34 5.64 0.04
N SER A 75 8.88 4.44 0.30
CA SER A 75 9.14 3.97 1.66
C SER A 75 10.58 3.54 1.90
N LEU A 76 11.10 3.92 3.05
CA LEU A 76 12.44 3.65 3.53
C LEU A 76 12.34 2.86 4.82
N TRP A 77 12.85 1.64 4.78
CA TRP A 77 12.87 0.71 5.89
C TRP A 77 14.23 0.73 6.59
N SER A 78 14.25 0.48 7.90
CA SER A 78 15.47 0.42 8.70
C SER A 78 15.36 -0.69 9.73
N PHE A 79 16.43 -1.48 9.84
CA PHE A 79 16.53 -2.65 10.72
C PHE A 79 17.84 -2.53 11.53
N PRO A 80 17.78 -2.60 12.87
CA PRO A 80 18.97 -2.47 13.69
C PRO A 80 19.92 -3.67 13.54
N PRO A 81 21.22 -3.49 13.82
CA PRO A 81 22.14 -4.61 14.00
C PRO A 81 21.81 -5.42 15.27
N ALA A 82 22.23 -6.68 15.32
CA ALA A 82 21.93 -7.60 16.43
C ALA A 82 22.41 -7.15 17.83
N GLY A 83 23.38 -6.24 17.91
CA GLY A 83 23.86 -5.66 19.17
C GLY A 83 23.11 -4.40 19.63
N HIS A 84 22.06 -3.97 18.93
CA HIS A 84 21.26 -2.80 19.30
C HIS A 84 20.24 -3.14 20.40
N PRO A 85 19.99 -2.26 21.40
CA PRO A 85 19.03 -2.55 22.47
C PRO A 85 17.61 -2.87 22.02
N ALA A 86 17.20 -2.34 20.86
CA ALA A 86 15.89 -2.55 20.24
C ALA A 86 15.92 -3.60 19.10
N TYR A 87 16.85 -4.55 19.12
CA TYR A 87 16.84 -5.68 18.19
C TYR A 87 16.01 -6.87 18.74
N PRO A 88 15.20 -7.57 17.90
CA PRO A 88 14.91 -7.26 16.50
C PRO A 88 13.78 -6.22 16.36
N ALA A 89 13.86 -5.41 15.31
CA ALA A 89 12.84 -4.43 14.95
C ALA A 89 12.86 -4.08 13.45
N ALA A 90 11.75 -3.57 12.94
CA ALA A 90 11.58 -3.05 11.59
C ALA A 90 10.88 -1.68 11.67
N ILE A 91 11.55 -0.63 11.21
CA ILE A 91 11.02 0.73 11.16
C ILE A 91 10.74 1.05 9.69
N GLN A 92 9.47 1.16 9.33
CA GLN A 92 9.06 1.71 8.04
C GLN A 92 8.81 3.21 8.19
N ARG A 93 9.33 3.99 7.23
CA ARG A 93 8.93 5.38 7.02
C ARG A 93 8.48 5.57 5.58
N ARG A 94 7.31 6.13 5.36
CA ARG A 94 6.71 6.34 4.03
C ARG A 94 6.33 7.80 3.86
N ALA A 95 6.71 8.41 2.73
CA ALA A 95 6.16 9.70 2.34
C ALA A 95 4.75 9.48 1.77
N VAL A 96 3.75 10.16 2.33
CA VAL A 96 2.35 10.09 1.89
C VAL A 96 1.78 11.50 1.73
N GLN A 97 0.89 11.66 0.76
CA GLN A 97 0.15 12.89 0.54
C GLN A 97 -1.07 12.89 1.47
N GLU A 98 -1.19 13.87 2.37
CA GLU A 98 -2.33 14.05 3.27
C GLU A 98 -2.89 15.46 3.08
N GLY A 99 -3.97 15.56 2.28
CA GLY A 99 -4.46 16.84 1.80
C GLY A 99 -3.47 17.49 0.83
N ASN A 100 -3.05 18.73 1.12
CA ASN A 100 -2.05 19.45 0.33
C ASN A 100 -0.60 19.17 0.81
N ASP A 101 -0.42 18.55 1.98
CA ASP A 101 0.88 18.34 2.61
C ASP A 101 1.47 16.96 2.30
N VAL A 102 2.80 16.89 2.16
CA VAL A 102 3.55 15.63 2.14
C VAL A 102 4.04 15.34 3.56
N VAL A 103 3.57 14.24 4.15
CA VAL A 103 3.95 13.85 5.51
C VAL A 103 4.70 12.52 5.53
N ILE A 104 5.68 12.43 6.43
CA ILE A 104 6.35 11.15 6.75
C ILE A 104 5.47 10.40 7.75
N ARG A 105 4.81 9.34 7.29
CA ARG A 105 4.14 8.34 8.12
C ARG A 105 5.16 7.30 8.58
N MET A 106 5.09 6.87 9.84
CA MET A 106 6.03 5.92 10.43
C MET A 106 5.27 4.77 11.08
N ASN A 107 5.71 3.54 10.82
CA ASN A 107 5.19 2.32 11.43
C ASN A 107 6.37 1.52 11.99
N VAL A 108 6.23 0.97 13.19
CA VAL A 108 7.29 0.23 13.89
C VAL A 108 6.78 -1.13 14.35
N LEU A 109 7.49 -2.18 13.97
CA LEU A 109 7.42 -3.49 14.59
C LEU A 109 8.69 -3.68 15.42
N CYS A 110 8.56 -3.94 16.72
CA CYS A 110 9.70 -4.07 17.63
C CYS A 110 9.42 -5.19 18.64
N GLU A 111 10.35 -6.15 18.73
CA GLU A 111 10.20 -7.39 19.50
C GLU A 111 11.09 -7.39 20.76
N ALA A 112 11.76 -6.27 21.02
CA ALA A 112 12.59 -6.04 22.20
C ALA A 112 11.75 -5.57 23.42
N SER A 113 12.42 -5.26 24.54
CA SER A 113 11.73 -4.69 25.71
C SER A 113 11.06 -3.35 25.37
N LYS A 114 9.90 -3.05 26.00
CA LYS A 114 9.14 -1.82 25.74
C LYS A 114 10.01 -0.56 25.83
N ALA A 115 10.84 -0.44 26.87
CA ALA A 115 11.71 0.72 27.06
C ALA A 115 12.73 0.92 25.91
N ALA A 116 13.24 -0.17 25.32
CA ALA A 116 14.11 -0.09 24.15
C ALA A 116 13.34 0.28 22.87
N CYS A 117 12.14 -0.25 22.70
CA CYS A 117 11.25 0.11 21.59
C CYS A 117 10.77 1.58 21.68
N ASP A 118 10.45 2.07 22.88
CA ASP A 118 10.06 3.47 23.13
C ASP A 118 11.21 4.43 22.78
N ALA A 119 12.44 4.13 23.20
CA ALA A 119 13.62 4.91 22.85
C ALA A 119 13.88 4.92 21.33
N LEU A 120 13.77 3.75 20.67
CA LEU A 120 13.87 3.62 19.23
C LEU A 120 12.83 4.48 18.48
N VAL A 121 11.57 4.51 18.96
CA VAL A 121 10.52 5.37 18.39
C VAL A 121 10.90 6.84 18.52
N ALA A 122 11.32 7.30 19.71
CA ALA A 122 11.69 8.69 19.94
C ALA A 122 12.86 9.17 19.07
N ASP A 123 13.89 8.34 18.87
CA ASP A 123 15.03 8.65 17.98
C ASP A 123 14.59 8.84 16.53
N PHE A 124 13.69 7.97 16.03
CA PHE A 124 13.17 8.08 14.67
C PHE A 124 12.13 9.21 14.52
N GLU A 125 11.36 9.55 15.55
CA GLU A 125 10.50 10.75 15.58
C GLU A 125 11.33 12.04 15.48
N MET A 126 12.41 12.15 16.26
CA MET A 126 13.37 13.25 16.17
C MET A 126 14.02 13.31 14.77
N LEU A 127 14.42 12.18 14.21
CA LEU A 127 14.95 12.10 12.84
C LEU A 127 13.94 12.62 11.81
N ASN A 128 12.68 12.19 11.90
CA ASN A 128 11.61 12.62 11.00
C ASN A 128 11.28 14.10 11.18
N GLY A 129 11.33 14.62 12.41
CA GLY A 129 11.20 16.04 12.71
C GLY A 129 12.31 16.90 12.08
N ARG A 130 13.52 16.37 11.89
CA ARG A 130 14.59 17.01 11.10
C ARG A 130 14.27 16.95 9.60
N VAL A 131 13.97 15.77 9.06
CA VAL A 131 13.71 15.61 7.62
C VAL A 131 12.54 16.48 7.14
N ARG A 132 11.44 16.57 7.89
CA ARG A 132 10.30 17.44 7.54
C ARG A 132 10.69 18.93 7.45
N LYS A 133 11.63 19.42 8.29
CA LYS A 133 12.12 20.80 8.24
C LYS A 133 13.01 21.09 7.04
N GLU A 134 13.73 20.08 6.54
CA GLU A 134 14.52 20.20 5.31
C GLU A 134 13.64 20.13 4.05
N MET A 135 12.49 19.44 4.12
CA MET A 135 11.46 19.42 3.05
C MET A 135 10.64 20.71 2.94
N GLN A 136 10.80 21.66 3.86
CA GLN A 136 10.06 22.92 3.96
C GLN A 136 10.91 24.15 3.60
N ARG A 137 12.04 23.96 2.92
CA ARG A 137 13.02 24.98 2.52
C ARG A 137 13.08 25.15 1.01
#